data_AF-S4RVH4-F1
#
_entry.id   AF-S4RVH4-F1
#
_cell.length_a   1.000
_cell.length_b   1.000
_cell.length_c   1.000
_cell.angle_alpha   90.00
_cell.angle_beta   90.00
_cell.angle_gamma   90.00
#
_symmetry.space_group_name_H-M   'P 1'
#
loop_
_entity.id
_entity.type
_entity.pdbx_description
1 polymer ?
#
loop_
_entity_poly.entity_id
_entity_poly.type
_entity_poly.pdbx_seq_one_letter_code
_entity_poly.pdbx_strand_id
1 'polypeptide(L)'
;QQDELTGKERSLLQAQDPQRRLDWRVRFTPHNGSAGPPGPPGRCRNSVQGRMLLTDERGFVCERRAVLPSGCCNDSAPGSAQYSCQGCQPNGCCSIYEHCVSCCLQPEQQAVLERFLGHAAAAFQNLFLAVRDHFELCLAKCRTSSQSVQHENTYRDPRAKYCYGEDPPELLPV
;
A
#
# COMPACT_ATOMS: atom_id res chain seq x y z
N GLN A 1 -11.57 -16.65 -57.76
CA GLN A 1 -12.11 -17.73 -56.90
C GLN A 1 -11.25 -17.72 -55.65
N GLN A 2 -11.69 -16.96 -54.65
CA GLN A 2 -12.56 -17.42 -53.56
C GLN A 2 -11.91 -18.59 -52.81
N ASP A 3 -11.40 -18.31 -51.62
CA ASP A 3 -11.94 -18.91 -50.40
C ASP A 3 -11.53 -18.05 -49.20
N GLU A 4 -12.52 -17.31 -48.72
CA GLU A 4 -12.56 -16.73 -47.38
C GLU A 4 -12.57 -17.87 -46.37
N LEU A 5 -11.65 -17.87 -45.38
CA LEU A 5 -12.02 -18.36 -44.06
C LEU A 5 -11.15 -17.75 -42.96
N THR A 6 -11.83 -16.98 -42.12
CA THR A 6 -11.54 -16.74 -40.70
C THR A 6 -10.36 -15.84 -40.34
N GLY A 7 -10.53 -14.55 -40.64
CA GLY A 7 -9.93 -13.42 -39.92
C GLY A 7 -10.44 -13.30 -38.47
N LYS A 8 -10.26 -14.34 -37.64
CA LYS A 8 -10.73 -14.36 -36.25
C LYS A 8 -9.69 -14.79 -35.21
N GLU A 9 -8.41 -14.88 -35.57
CA GLU A 9 -7.33 -15.28 -34.64
C GLU A 9 -6.15 -14.29 -34.55
N ARG A 10 -6.19 -13.15 -35.25
CA ARG A 10 -5.15 -12.09 -35.16
C ARG A 10 -5.60 -10.81 -34.46
N SER A 11 -6.62 -10.91 -33.59
CA SER A 11 -7.05 -9.79 -32.74
C SER A 11 -7.36 -10.27 -31.32
N LEU A 12 -6.35 -10.79 -30.62
CA LEU A 12 -6.43 -11.06 -29.18
C LEU A 12 -5.38 -10.28 -28.36
N LEU A 13 -4.70 -9.31 -28.99
CA LEU A 13 -3.70 -8.45 -28.33
C LEU A 13 -4.09 -6.97 -28.31
N GLN A 14 -5.32 -6.61 -28.69
CA GLN A 14 -5.70 -5.21 -28.85
C GLN A 14 -7.15 -4.96 -28.43
N ALA A 15 -7.37 -5.00 -27.12
CA ALA A 15 -8.38 -4.18 -26.42
C ALA A 15 -8.19 -4.37 -24.90
N GLN A 16 -6.99 -4.13 -24.39
CA GLN A 16 -6.82 -3.95 -22.95
C GLN A 16 -7.28 -2.52 -22.65
N ASP A 17 -8.55 -2.43 -22.29
CA ASP A 17 -9.30 -1.23 -21.94
C ASP A 17 -8.43 -0.24 -21.11
N PRO A 18 -8.08 0.95 -21.66
CA PRO A 18 -7.31 1.97 -20.95
C PRO A 18 -8.08 2.61 -19.78
N GLN A 19 -9.28 2.13 -19.50
CA GLN A 19 -10.27 2.78 -18.65
C GLN A 19 -10.83 1.85 -17.58
N ARG A 20 -10.13 0.76 -17.25
CA ARG A 20 -10.18 0.17 -15.92
C ARG A 20 -9.59 1.16 -14.92
N ARG A 21 -10.32 2.25 -14.69
CA ARG A 21 -10.27 3.04 -13.47
C ARG A 21 -10.25 2.02 -12.35
N LEU A 22 -9.20 2.08 -11.53
CA LEU A 22 -9.22 1.39 -10.25
C LEU A 22 -10.55 1.79 -9.61
N ASP A 23 -11.48 0.84 -9.58
CA ASP A 23 -12.73 1.02 -8.87
C ASP A 23 -12.30 1.03 -7.42
N TRP A 24 -12.10 2.25 -6.90
CA TRP A 24 -11.90 2.51 -5.49
C TRP A 24 -13.18 2.08 -4.77
N ARG A 25 -13.46 0.77 -4.69
CA ARG A 25 -14.43 0.18 -3.77
C ARG A 25 -13.98 0.31 -2.32
N VAL A 26 -13.04 1.22 -2.06
CA VAL A 26 -12.78 1.75 -0.74
C VAL A 26 -13.79 2.87 -0.56
N ARG A 27 -14.97 2.52 -0.06
CA ARG A 27 -15.81 3.52 0.58
C ARG A 27 -15.01 4.02 1.77
N PHE A 28 -14.42 5.21 1.64
CA PHE A 28 -13.85 5.96 2.74
C PHE A 28 -15.02 6.39 3.64
N THR A 29 -15.53 5.46 4.43
CA THR A 29 -16.48 5.81 5.48
C THR A 29 -15.66 6.44 6.61
N PRO A 30 -15.92 7.72 6.96
CA PRO A 30 -15.36 8.30 8.17
C PRO A 30 -15.77 7.41 9.33
N HIS A 31 -14.80 6.92 10.09
CA HIS A 31 -15.04 5.80 10.99
C HIS A 31 -16.07 6.16 12.07
N ASN A 32 -17.17 5.41 12.07
CA ASN A 32 -17.89 5.07 13.28
C ASN A 32 -18.02 3.55 13.29
N GLY A 33 -16.90 2.85 13.52
CA GLY A 33 -16.83 1.39 13.64
C GLY A 33 -17.13 0.62 12.35
N SER A 34 -16.14 -0.12 11.85
CA SER A 34 -16.28 -1.24 10.89
C SER A 34 -17.01 -0.97 9.56
N ALA A 35 -16.28 -0.71 8.46
CA ALA A 35 -16.68 -1.13 7.10
C ALA A 35 -15.60 -0.88 6.03
N GLY A 36 -14.42 -1.51 6.17
CA GLY A 36 -13.70 -2.01 4.98
C GLY A 36 -14.35 -3.34 4.53
N PRO A 37 -14.01 -3.89 3.35
CA PRO A 37 -14.53 -5.22 2.96
C PRO A 37 -14.13 -6.21 4.07
N PRO A 38 -15.10 -6.85 4.76
CA PRO A 38 -14.79 -7.51 6.01
C PRO A 38 -14.05 -8.81 5.70
N GLY A 39 -12.84 -8.94 6.24
CA GLY A 39 -12.43 -10.24 6.75
C GLY A 39 -13.50 -10.79 7.71
N PRO A 40 -13.48 -12.09 8.06
CA PRO A 40 -14.47 -12.65 8.98
C PRO A 40 -14.67 -11.72 10.18
N PRO A 41 -15.91 -11.39 10.60
CA PRO A 41 -16.17 -10.38 11.62
C PRO A 41 -15.33 -10.68 12.86
N GLY A 42 -14.45 -9.73 13.22
CA GLY A 42 -13.52 -9.89 14.34
C GLY A 42 -12.18 -10.55 13.99
N ARG A 43 -11.77 -10.65 12.71
CA ARG A 43 -10.41 -10.97 12.29
C ARG A 43 -9.81 -9.84 11.48
N CYS A 44 -8.56 -9.48 11.76
CA CYS A 44 -7.81 -8.49 11.00
C CYS A 44 -6.70 -9.15 10.19
N ARG A 45 -6.42 -8.62 9.01
CA ARG A 45 -5.12 -8.77 8.37
C ARG A 45 -4.11 -7.87 9.09
N ASN A 46 -2.85 -8.27 9.03
CA ASN A 46 -1.75 -7.45 9.51
C ASN A 46 -0.56 -7.57 8.56
N SER A 47 0.46 -6.75 8.79
CA SER A 47 1.67 -6.69 7.97
C SER A 47 2.50 -7.97 8.00
N VAL A 48 2.33 -8.87 8.99
CA VAL A 48 3.02 -10.17 9.24
C VAL A 48 4.55 -10.10 9.37
N GLN A 49 5.21 -9.19 8.64
CA GLN A 49 6.64 -9.14 8.40
C GLN A 49 7.45 -8.51 9.54
N GLY A 50 6.82 -7.70 10.41
CA GLY A 50 7.53 -6.95 11.43
C GLY A 50 8.00 -7.80 12.60
N ARG A 51 9.30 -7.82 12.85
CA ARG A 51 9.93 -8.63 13.93
C ARG A 51 9.49 -8.20 15.33
N MET A 52 9.32 -6.89 15.54
CA MET A 52 9.00 -6.29 16.83
C MET A 52 7.61 -5.64 16.84
N LEU A 53 7.32 -4.86 15.80
CA LEU A 53 6.05 -4.16 15.61
C LEU A 53 5.21 -4.86 14.55
N LEU A 54 3.91 -4.62 14.57
CA LEU A 54 2.96 -5.02 13.55
C LEU A 54 1.92 -3.94 13.37
N THR A 55 1.56 -3.70 12.11
CA THR A 55 0.40 -2.89 11.74
C THR A 55 -0.75 -3.77 11.27
N ASP A 56 -1.95 -3.57 11.82
CA ASP A 56 -3.19 -4.22 11.36
C ASP A 56 -3.92 -3.39 10.29
N GLU A 57 -4.91 -4.00 9.63
CA GLU A 57 -5.69 -3.35 8.56
C GLU A 57 -6.56 -2.18 9.04
N ARG A 58 -6.73 -2.01 10.36
CA ARG A 58 -7.42 -0.86 10.96
C ARG A 58 -6.47 0.31 11.22
N GLY A 59 -5.19 0.16 10.86
CA GLY A 59 -4.15 1.16 11.02
C GLY A 59 -3.51 1.18 12.40
N PHE A 60 -3.80 0.23 13.30
CA PHE A 60 -3.13 0.15 14.59
C PHE A 60 -1.74 -0.47 14.44
N VAL A 61 -0.73 0.21 14.97
CA VAL A 61 0.60 -0.33 15.23
C VAL A 61 0.65 -0.79 16.66
N CYS A 62 1.10 -2.02 16.89
CA CYS A 62 1.36 -2.54 18.22
C CYS A 62 2.59 -3.43 18.21
N GLU A 63 3.09 -3.75 19.40
CA GLU A 63 4.09 -4.80 19.52
C GLU A 63 3.51 -6.17 19.17
N ARG A 64 4.35 -7.07 18.67
CA ARG A 64 3.93 -8.44 18.30
C ARG A 64 3.24 -9.20 19.45
N ARG A 65 3.65 -8.96 20.71
CA ARG A 65 3.03 -9.55 21.91
C ARG A 65 1.62 -9.03 22.21
N ALA A 66 1.26 -7.87 21.66
CA ALA A 66 -0.03 -7.23 21.82
C ALA A 66 -1.00 -7.54 20.66
N VAL A 67 -0.63 -8.47 19.76
CA VAL A 67 -1.54 -8.96 18.72
C VAL A 67 -2.49 -10.00 19.32
N LEU A 68 -3.78 -9.76 19.14
CA LEU A 68 -4.85 -10.64 19.60
C LEU A 68 -4.92 -11.90 18.71
N PRO A 69 -5.56 -13.00 19.18
CA PRO A 69 -5.79 -14.19 18.37
C PRO A 69 -6.59 -13.93 17.08
N SER A 70 -7.31 -12.80 17.02
CA SER A 70 -7.97 -12.29 15.82
C SER A 70 -7.01 -11.81 14.72
N GLY A 71 -5.73 -11.64 15.02
CA GLY A 71 -4.74 -11.00 14.13
C GLY A 71 -4.73 -9.48 14.22
N CYS A 72 -5.65 -8.89 15.00
CA CYS A 72 -5.75 -7.45 15.25
C CYS A 72 -4.80 -7.01 16.37
N CYS A 73 -4.37 -5.76 16.33
CA CYS A 73 -3.69 -5.15 17.48
C CYS A 73 -4.67 -4.89 18.63
N ASN A 74 -4.22 -5.13 19.86
CA ASN A 74 -4.93 -4.70 21.07
C ASN A 74 -4.78 -3.18 21.21
N ASP A 75 -5.87 -2.44 21.05
CA ASP A 75 -5.92 -0.98 21.13
C ASP A 75 -5.62 -0.43 22.54
N SER A 76 -5.91 -1.24 23.55
CA SER A 76 -5.73 -0.89 24.97
C SER A 76 -4.33 -1.23 25.49
N ALA A 77 -3.50 -1.91 24.69
CA ALA A 77 -2.14 -2.26 25.09
C ALA A 77 -1.23 -1.02 25.08
N PRO A 78 -0.29 -0.91 26.04
CA PRO A 78 0.67 0.19 26.06
C PRO A 78 1.55 0.16 24.81
N GLY A 79 1.72 1.32 24.19
CA GLY A 79 2.49 1.46 22.94
C GLY A 79 1.71 1.11 21.68
N SER A 80 0.43 0.71 21.80
CA SER A 80 -0.46 0.65 20.64
C SER A 80 -0.87 2.05 20.21
N ALA A 81 -0.78 2.34 18.92
CA ALA A 81 -1.16 3.62 18.36
C ALA A 81 -1.83 3.44 17.00
N GLN A 82 -2.96 4.12 16.79
CA GLN A 82 -3.61 4.15 15.48
C GLN A 82 -2.97 5.22 14.60
N TYR A 83 -2.74 4.89 13.34
CA TYR A 83 -2.26 5.85 12.33
C TYR A 83 -0.95 6.56 12.71
N SER A 84 -0.01 5.81 13.31
CA SER A 84 1.26 6.35 13.77
C SER A 84 2.21 6.63 12.60
N CYS A 85 2.55 7.91 12.41
CA CYS A 85 3.55 8.38 11.46
C CYS A 85 4.94 8.61 12.12
N GLN A 86 5.22 7.99 13.27
CA GLN A 86 6.46 8.24 13.99
C GLN A 86 7.69 7.85 13.15
N GLY A 87 8.63 8.79 12.98
CA GLY A 87 9.83 8.56 12.18
C GLY A 87 9.57 8.55 10.67
N CYS A 88 8.43 9.10 10.23
CA CYS A 88 8.16 9.48 8.85
C CYS A 88 8.58 10.93 8.58
N GLN A 89 9.10 11.17 7.38
CA GLN A 89 9.45 12.47 6.85
C GLN A 89 8.29 13.06 6.01
N PRO A 90 8.27 14.38 5.74
CA PRO A 90 7.20 15.02 4.97
C PRO A 90 7.01 14.49 3.55
N ASN A 91 8.04 13.88 2.95
CA ASN A 91 7.96 13.20 1.66
C ASN A 91 7.20 11.86 1.71
N GLY A 92 6.67 11.47 2.87
CA GLY A 92 5.94 10.21 3.04
C GLY A 92 6.86 8.98 3.09
N CYS A 93 8.14 9.17 3.40
CA CYS A 93 9.10 8.10 3.65
C CYS A 93 9.39 7.95 5.14
N CYS A 94 9.49 6.71 5.61
CA CYS A 94 9.66 6.38 7.02
C CYS A 94 10.85 5.45 7.25
N SER A 95 11.39 5.53 8.47
CA SER A 95 12.45 4.65 8.95
C SER A 95 11.97 3.23 9.29
N ILE A 96 10.69 3.07 9.65
CA ILE A 96 10.05 1.82 10.08
C ILE A 96 8.91 1.48 9.13
N TYR A 97 8.85 0.22 8.70
CA TYR A 97 7.86 -0.26 7.73
C TYR A 97 6.44 -0.16 8.28
N GLU A 98 6.24 -0.59 9.51
CA GLU A 98 4.96 -0.63 10.20
C GLU A 98 4.37 0.78 10.36
N HIS A 99 5.21 1.78 10.66
CA HIS A 99 4.80 3.18 10.71
C HIS A 99 4.47 3.73 9.32
N CYS A 100 5.21 3.34 8.28
CA CYS A 100 4.83 3.70 6.90
C CYS A 100 3.43 3.18 6.57
N VAL A 101 3.16 1.90 6.84
CA VAL A 101 1.85 1.29 6.54
C VAL A 101 0.74 1.97 7.35
N SER A 102 0.96 2.20 8.64
CA SER A 102 -0.03 2.85 9.51
C SER A 102 -0.31 4.29 9.09
N CYS A 103 0.73 5.06 8.78
CA CYS A 103 0.59 6.43 8.31
C CYS A 103 -0.12 6.50 6.94
N CYS A 104 0.22 5.58 6.02
CA CYS A 104 -0.42 5.49 4.71
C CYS A 104 -1.93 5.19 4.78
N LEU A 105 -2.39 4.50 5.83
CA LEU A 105 -3.80 4.18 6.06
C LEU A 105 -4.61 5.38 6.58
N GLN A 106 -3.96 6.49 6.93
CA GLN A 106 -4.67 7.70 7.35
C GLN A 106 -5.58 8.24 6.23
N PRO A 107 -6.80 8.69 6.58
CA PRO A 107 -7.71 9.33 5.62
C PRO A 107 -7.09 10.53 4.90
N GLU A 108 -6.23 11.29 5.58
CA GLU A 108 -5.59 12.50 5.04
C GLU A 108 -4.62 12.18 3.89
N GLN A 109 -4.10 10.94 3.83
CA GLN A 109 -3.17 10.51 2.78
C GLN A 109 -3.89 10.08 1.50
N GLN A 110 -5.23 10.04 1.50
CA GLN A 110 -6.02 9.61 0.34
C GLN A 110 -5.67 10.41 -0.92
N ALA A 111 -5.59 11.74 -0.82
CA ALA A 111 -5.29 12.59 -1.97
C ALA A 111 -3.90 12.28 -2.58
N VAL A 112 -2.91 11.96 -1.73
CA VAL A 112 -1.55 11.58 -2.16
C VAL A 112 -1.57 10.23 -2.90
N LEU A 113 -2.30 9.26 -2.35
CA LEU A 113 -2.42 7.93 -2.95
C LEU A 113 -3.20 7.95 -4.27
N GLU A 114 -4.23 8.79 -4.37
CA GLU A 114 -4.99 8.98 -5.61
C GLU A 114 -4.15 9.59 -6.72
N ARG A 115 -3.38 10.65 -6.42
CA ARG A 115 -2.43 11.25 -7.37
C ARG A 115 -1.38 10.25 -7.83
N PHE A 116 -0.83 9.49 -6.89
CA PHE A 116 0.12 8.43 -7.22
C PHE A 116 -0.49 7.37 -8.14
N LEU A 117 -1.70 6.87 -7.86
CA LEU A 117 -2.34 5.88 -8.72
C LEU A 117 -2.71 6.44 -10.10
N GLY A 118 -3.06 7.73 -10.19
CA GLY A 118 -3.25 8.42 -11.46
C GLY A 118 -1.97 8.44 -12.31
N HIS A 119 -0.80 8.71 -11.71
CA HIS A 119 0.49 8.67 -12.40
C HIS A 119 0.99 7.24 -12.67
N ALA A 120 0.79 6.32 -11.72
CA ALA A 120 1.23 4.94 -11.82
C ALA A 120 0.41 4.14 -12.84
N ALA A 121 -0.84 4.51 -13.11
CA ALA A 121 -1.63 3.96 -14.21
C ALA A 121 -0.98 4.21 -15.59
N ALA A 122 -0.02 5.14 -15.71
CA ALA A 122 0.76 5.32 -16.93
C ALA A 122 2.06 4.51 -16.95
N ALA A 123 2.70 4.27 -15.80
CA ALA A 123 4.06 3.70 -15.72
C ALA A 123 4.15 2.27 -15.14
N PHE A 124 3.20 1.85 -14.31
CA PHE A 124 3.26 0.60 -13.52
C PHE A 124 1.89 -0.08 -13.38
N GLN A 125 1.10 -0.13 -14.48
CA GLN A 125 -0.23 -0.76 -14.49
C GLN A 125 -0.24 -2.14 -13.83
N ASN A 126 0.74 -3.01 -14.14
CA ASN A 126 0.72 -4.40 -13.67
C ASN A 126 0.96 -4.58 -12.16
N LEU A 127 1.65 -3.66 -11.47
CA LEU A 127 1.98 -3.83 -10.04
C LEU A 127 0.77 -3.51 -9.14
N PHE A 128 -0.05 -2.54 -9.55
CA PHE A 128 -1.18 -2.06 -8.75
C PHE A 128 -2.54 -2.64 -9.17
N LEU A 129 -2.62 -3.30 -10.35
CA LEU A 129 -3.81 -4.04 -10.77
C LEU A 129 -4.14 -5.25 -9.87
N ALA A 130 -3.19 -5.73 -9.08
CA ALA A 130 -3.39 -6.84 -8.13
C ALA A 130 -3.85 -6.39 -6.74
N VAL A 131 -3.78 -5.09 -6.44
CA VAL A 131 -4.12 -4.52 -5.13
C VAL A 131 -5.63 -4.46 -4.99
N ARG A 132 -6.17 -5.06 -3.93
CA ARG A 132 -7.62 -5.23 -3.73
C ARG A 132 -8.24 -4.17 -2.82
N ASP A 133 -7.47 -3.62 -1.89
CA ASP A 133 -7.93 -2.68 -0.88
C ASP A 133 -6.84 -1.69 -0.47
N HIS A 134 -7.20 -0.65 0.29
CA HIS A 134 -6.28 0.40 0.77
C HIS A 134 -5.15 -0.19 1.63
N PHE A 135 -5.45 -1.22 2.42
CA PHE A 135 -4.43 -1.88 3.23
C PHE A 135 -3.36 -2.56 2.37
N GLU A 136 -3.76 -3.31 1.35
CA GLU A 136 -2.83 -3.90 0.38
C GLU A 136 -2.04 -2.85 -0.41
N LEU A 137 -2.67 -1.71 -0.74
CA LEU A 137 -1.98 -0.61 -1.41
C LEU A 137 -0.84 -0.09 -0.53
N CYS A 138 -1.12 0.15 0.75
CA CYS A 138 -0.12 0.62 1.71
C CYS A 138 0.96 -0.42 1.96
N LEU A 139 0.61 -1.71 2.08
CA LEU A 139 1.60 -2.79 2.20
C LEU A 139 2.53 -2.85 0.98
N ALA A 140 1.98 -2.70 -0.22
CA ALA A 140 2.74 -2.74 -1.47
C ALA A 140 3.62 -1.50 -1.66
N LYS A 141 3.08 -0.30 -1.40
CA LYS A 141 3.82 0.96 -1.51
C LYS A 141 4.94 1.07 -0.50
N CYS A 142 4.64 0.79 0.76
CA CYS A 142 5.62 0.89 1.84
C CYS A 142 6.71 -0.18 1.77
N ARG A 143 6.52 -1.29 1.06
CA ARG A 143 7.60 -2.26 0.85
C ARG A 143 8.70 -1.57 0.06
N THR A 144 9.95 -1.81 0.45
CA THR A 144 11.14 -1.25 -0.19
C THR A 144 11.07 -1.43 -1.70
N SER A 145 10.81 -0.33 -2.41
CA SER A 145 10.71 -0.32 -3.86
C SER A 145 12.10 -0.17 -4.47
N SER A 146 12.27 -0.58 -5.72
CA SER A 146 13.49 -0.28 -6.50
C SER A 146 13.78 1.22 -6.59
N GLN A 147 12.81 2.09 -6.29
CA GLN A 147 12.97 3.53 -6.27
C GLN A 147 13.60 4.04 -4.97
N SER A 148 13.57 3.26 -3.89
CA SER A 148 14.21 3.60 -2.60
C SER A 148 15.70 3.24 -2.59
N VAL A 149 16.20 2.61 -3.65
CA VAL A 149 17.60 2.18 -3.79
C VAL A 149 18.28 2.85 -5.01
N GLN A 150 19.61 2.83 -4.99
CA GLN A 150 20.57 3.29 -5.98
C GLN A 150 21.68 2.23 -6.08
N HIS A 151 22.34 2.11 -7.24
CA HIS A 151 23.43 1.15 -7.46
C HIS A 151 23.05 -0.27 -7.00
N GLU A 152 21.94 -0.77 -7.53
CA GLU A 152 21.42 -2.13 -7.36
C GLU A 152 20.97 -2.53 -5.94
N ASN A 153 21.51 -1.95 -4.85
CA ASN A 153 21.16 -2.31 -3.45
C ASN A 153 21.40 -1.22 -2.37
N THR A 154 21.86 -0.02 -2.71
CA THR A 154 22.14 1.04 -1.71
C THR A 154 20.92 1.92 -1.50
N TYR A 155 20.43 2.09 -0.27
CA TYR A 155 19.30 3.00 -0.03
C TYR A 155 19.65 4.45 -0.38
N ARG A 156 18.73 5.17 -1.03
CA ARG A 156 18.87 6.60 -1.36
C ARG A 156 18.95 7.47 -0.10
N ASP A 157 18.12 7.12 0.89
CA ASP A 157 18.23 7.61 2.26
C ASP A 157 18.19 6.40 3.22
N PRO A 158 19.30 6.05 3.90
CA PRO A 158 19.31 4.95 4.86
C PRO A 158 18.41 5.21 6.08
N ARG A 159 17.93 6.43 6.30
CA ARG A 159 17.00 6.81 7.37
C ARG A 159 15.54 6.77 6.94
N ALA A 160 15.25 6.75 5.63
CA ALA A 160 13.89 6.79 5.09
C ALA A 160 13.71 5.73 3.99
N LYS A 161 13.53 4.47 4.42
CA LYS A 161 13.58 3.29 3.53
C LYS A 161 12.22 2.89 2.96
N TYR A 162 11.14 3.21 3.66
CA TYR A 162 9.79 2.72 3.37
C TYR A 162 8.91 3.91 3.02
N CYS A 163 8.36 3.98 1.81
CA CYS A 163 7.70 5.20 1.33
C CYS A 163 6.29 4.92 0.81
N TYR A 164 5.33 5.76 1.19
CA TYR A 164 3.99 5.79 0.60
C TYR A 164 3.74 7.03 -0.27
N GLY A 165 4.64 8.02 -0.21
CA GLY A 165 4.57 9.26 -0.99
C GLY A 165 4.58 9.08 -2.51
N GLU A 166 4.38 10.19 -3.20
CA GLU A 166 4.37 10.26 -4.67
C GLU A 166 5.77 10.11 -5.27
N ASP A 167 6.74 10.82 -4.70
CA ASP A 167 8.11 10.87 -5.19
C ASP A 167 9.03 9.90 -4.44
N PRO A 168 10.07 9.36 -5.11
CA PRO A 168 11.10 8.59 -4.43
C PRO A 168 11.89 9.47 -3.44
N PRO A 169 12.49 8.88 -2.40
CA PRO A 169 13.31 9.63 -1.45
C PRO A 169 14.45 10.36 -2.16
N GLU A 170 14.76 11.56 -1.70
CA GLU A 170 15.85 12.38 -2.23
C GLU A 170 17.17 11.61 -2.17
N LEU A 171 17.97 11.74 -3.23
CA LEU A 171 19.30 11.16 -3.29
C LEU A 171 20.23 11.98 -2.39
N LEU A 172 20.58 11.45 -1.22
CA LEU A 172 21.64 12.04 -0.42
C LEU A 172 23.00 11.76 -1.10
N PRO A 173 23.90 12.75 -1.20
CA PRO A 173 25.25 12.51 -1.67
C PRO A 173 25.96 11.54 -0.71
N VAL A 174 26.57 10.50 -1.29
CA VAL A 174 27.33 9.46 -0.57
C VAL A 174 28.64 10.03 -0.05
#